data_AF-A0A1Y1IP25-F1
#
_entry.id   AF-A0A1Y1IP25-F1
#
_cell.length_a   1.000
_cell.length_b   1.000
_cell.length_c   1.000
_cell.angle_alpha   90.00
_cell.angle_beta   90.00
_cell.angle_gamma   90.00
#
_symmetry.space_group_name_H-M   'P 1'
#
loop_
_entity.id
_entity.type
_entity.pdbx_description
1 polymer ?
#
loop_
_entity_poly.entity_id
_entity_poly.type
_entity_poly.pdbx_seq_one_letter_code
_entity_poly.pdbx_strand_id
1 'polypeptide(L)'
;MFSEQRLTLSGTYALMGAAAYQYYGESCSVLVTHNLATSSSVAGWKLLKLGAFEISLSQLLSALVALSSFSTISPLVFVLAELIIDMAQGTTKARASAIVERCLRTPVLGVAYAVSVVAYDVLGYVESLVGGVASMCSSLLLPGVFYYVLHRNEMGLRQRTLVAALVCVGAACAVFIGVIDVEKLRRTKAPGYLPPS
;
A
#
# COMPACT_ATOMS: atom_id res chain seq x y z
N MET A 1 -12.70 12.81 -19.23
CA MET A 1 -12.00 13.34 -18.04
C MET A 1 -11.56 12.25 -17.06
N PHE A 2 -12.44 11.35 -16.58
CA PHE A 2 -12.05 10.24 -15.68
C PHE A 2 -11.18 9.14 -16.34
N SER A 3 -11.27 8.95 -17.66
CA SER A 3 -10.45 7.96 -18.39
C SER A 3 -9.01 8.43 -18.58
N GLU A 4 -8.79 9.71 -18.88
CA GLU A 4 -7.45 10.28 -19.08
C GLU A 4 -6.63 10.29 -17.79
N GLN A 5 -7.23 10.58 -16.64
CA GLN A 5 -6.54 10.53 -15.35
C GLN A 5 -6.09 9.11 -14.96
N ARG A 6 -6.85 8.06 -15.32
CA ARG A 6 -6.45 6.67 -15.02
C ARG A 6 -5.31 6.20 -15.92
N LEU A 7 -5.29 6.65 -17.17
CA LEU A 7 -4.20 6.38 -18.12
C LEU A 7 -2.91 7.09 -17.72
N THR A 8 -2.98 8.35 -17.30
CA THR A 8 -1.79 9.09 -16.85
C THR A 8 -1.21 8.51 -15.56
N LEU A 9 -2.04 8.15 -14.58
CA LEU A 9 -1.59 7.47 -13.35
C LEU A 9 -0.92 6.13 -13.66
N SER A 10 -1.58 5.26 -14.42
CA SER A 10 -1.01 3.94 -14.74
C SER A 10 0.27 4.06 -15.57
N GLY A 11 0.32 5.04 -16.48
CA GLY A 11 1.50 5.36 -17.27
C GLY A 11 2.67 5.85 -16.43
N THR A 12 2.45 6.72 -15.44
CA THR A 12 3.53 7.22 -14.58
C THR A 12 4.11 6.13 -13.69
N TYR A 13 3.28 5.24 -13.11
CA TYR A 13 3.77 4.10 -12.33
C TYR A 13 4.59 3.13 -13.19
N ALA A 14 4.10 2.80 -14.39
CA ALA A 14 4.81 1.91 -15.31
C ALA A 14 6.14 2.51 -15.80
N LEU A 15 6.15 3.80 -16.14
CA LEU A 15 7.37 4.51 -16.55
C LEU A 15 8.38 4.60 -15.41
N MET A 16 7.93 4.90 -14.18
CA MET A 16 8.82 4.97 -13.02
C MET A 16 9.44 3.61 -12.71
N GLY A 17 8.64 2.53 -12.77
CA GLY A 17 9.14 1.16 -12.59
C GLY A 17 10.12 0.75 -13.70
N ALA A 18 9.78 1.02 -14.96
CA ALA A 18 10.65 0.70 -16.10
C ALA A 18 11.98 1.48 -16.05
N ALA A 19 11.93 2.79 -15.77
CA ALA A 19 13.11 3.63 -15.66
C ALA A 19 14.00 3.23 -14.46
N ALA A 20 13.38 2.90 -13.31
CA ALA A 20 14.11 2.43 -12.14
C ALA A 20 14.79 1.07 -12.40
N TYR A 21 14.09 0.12 -13.03
CA TYR A 21 14.65 -1.17 -13.39
C TYR A 21 15.78 -1.05 -14.43
N GLN A 22 15.63 -0.15 -15.41
CA GLN A 22 16.68 0.11 -16.39
C GLN A 22 17.95 0.69 -15.75
N TYR A 23 17.82 1.49 -14.69
CA TYR A 23 18.96 2.12 -14.01
C TYR A 23 19.61 1.24 -12.93
N TYR A 24 18.81 0.54 -12.12
CA TYR A 24 19.29 -0.27 -10.98
C TYR A 24 19.41 -1.77 -11.29
N GLY A 25 18.83 -2.25 -12.40
CA GLY A 25 18.86 -3.65 -12.80
C GLY A 25 18.25 -4.58 -11.75
N GLU A 26 18.91 -5.72 -11.52
CA GLU A 26 18.49 -6.75 -10.56
C GLU A 26 18.56 -6.30 -9.09
N SER A 27 19.34 -5.25 -8.78
CA SER A 27 19.46 -4.70 -7.43
C SER A 27 18.34 -3.71 -7.06
N CYS A 28 17.31 -3.59 -7.89
CA CYS A 28 16.21 -2.66 -7.63
C CYS A 28 15.34 -3.12 -6.44
N SER A 29 15.52 -2.51 -5.28
CA SER A 29 14.56 -2.55 -4.17
C SER A 29 13.18 -2.03 -4.58
N VAL A 30 12.15 -2.52 -3.88
CA VAL A 30 10.74 -2.10 -4.00
C VAL A 30 10.59 -0.59 -3.78
N LEU A 31 11.40 -0.01 -2.88
CA LEU A 31 11.48 1.44 -2.73
C LEU A 31 12.62 2.01 -3.57
N VAL A 32 12.26 2.74 -4.63
CA VAL A 32 13.22 3.45 -5.49
C VAL A 32 14.03 4.47 -4.69
N THR A 33 13.43 5.08 -3.65
CA THR A 33 14.11 6.01 -2.72
C THR A 33 15.22 5.33 -1.91
N HIS A 34 15.05 4.05 -1.56
CA HIS A 34 16.08 3.27 -0.88
C HIS A 34 17.29 3.01 -1.79
N ASN A 35 17.06 2.66 -3.07
CA ASN A 35 18.15 2.50 -4.04
C ASN A 35 18.82 3.83 -4.37
N LEU A 36 18.05 4.92 -4.41
CA LEU A 36 18.59 6.27 -4.59
C LEU A 36 19.48 6.70 -3.43
N ALA A 37 19.23 6.25 -2.20
CA ALA A 37 20.04 6.61 -1.05
C ALA A 37 21.32 5.76 -0.91
N THR A 38 21.27 4.49 -1.32
CA THR A 38 22.33 3.51 -1.06
C THR A 38 23.23 3.22 -2.26
N SER A 39 22.69 3.23 -3.49
CA SER A 39 23.35 2.66 -4.66
C SER A 39 23.48 3.62 -5.84
N SER A 40 22.97 4.86 -5.73
CA SER A 40 23.02 5.82 -6.83
C SER A 40 24.26 6.69 -6.80
N SER A 41 24.95 6.80 -7.94
CA SER A 41 26.04 7.78 -8.17
C SER A 41 25.57 9.24 -8.03
N VAL A 42 24.26 9.49 -8.16
CA VAL A 42 23.61 10.79 -8.03
C VAL A 42 23.20 11.09 -6.57
N ALA A 43 23.19 10.09 -5.69
CA ALA A 43 22.82 10.22 -4.27
C ALA A 43 23.68 11.25 -3.52
N GLY A 44 24.96 11.32 -3.89
CA GLY A 44 25.96 12.19 -3.28
C GLY A 44 26.00 13.61 -3.85
N TRP A 45 25.12 13.96 -4.80
CA TRP A 45 25.06 15.33 -5.32
C TRP A 45 24.63 16.29 -4.20
N LYS A 46 25.59 17.13 -3.78
CA LYS A 46 25.42 18.14 -2.74
C LYS A 46 24.73 19.34 -3.37
N LEU A 47 23.47 19.57 -3.01
CA LEU A 47 22.65 20.65 -3.56
C LEU A 47 22.93 21.98 -2.87
N LEU A 48 23.16 21.94 -1.55
CA LEU A 48 23.38 23.11 -0.71
C LEU A 48 24.46 22.79 0.31
N LYS A 49 25.49 23.64 0.34
CA LYS A 49 26.54 23.63 1.36
C LYS A 49 26.57 25.00 2.02
N LEU A 50 26.02 25.08 3.23
CA LEU A 50 26.08 26.27 4.08
C LEU A 50 26.91 25.92 5.32
N GLY A 51 28.22 26.17 5.23
CA GLY A 51 29.16 25.83 6.31
C GLY A 51 29.24 24.33 6.59
N ALA A 52 28.88 23.92 7.81
CA ALA A 52 28.84 22.51 8.23
C ALA A 52 27.54 21.78 7.81
N PHE A 53 26.57 22.49 7.25
CA PHE A 53 25.30 21.93 6.82
C PHE A 53 25.37 21.57 5.34
N GLU A 54 25.47 20.27 5.06
CA GLU A 54 25.45 19.71 3.71
C GLU A 54 24.14 18.94 3.51
N ILE A 55 23.32 19.38 2.55
CA ILE A 55 22.10 18.64 2.15
C ILE A 55 22.39 17.91 0.84
N SER A 56 22.28 16.58 0.88
CA SER A 56 22.29 15.75 -0.32
C SER A 56 20.91 15.68 -0.98
N LEU A 57 20.87 15.42 -2.29
CA LEU A 57 19.62 15.18 -3.02
C LEU A 57 18.78 14.05 -2.40
N SER A 58 19.42 12.97 -1.93
CA SER A 58 18.75 11.84 -1.27
C SER A 58 18.04 12.24 0.03
N GLN A 59 18.66 13.10 0.84
CA GLN A 59 18.07 13.63 2.07
C GLN A 59 16.90 14.56 1.78
N LEU A 60 17.02 15.42 0.77
CA LEU A 60 15.93 16.31 0.37
C LEU A 60 14.71 15.52 -0.12
N LEU A 61 14.91 14.54 -1.02
CA LEU A 61 13.83 13.69 -1.51
C LEU A 61 13.18 12.89 -0.39
N SER A 62 13.96 12.32 0.52
CA SER A 62 13.45 11.61 1.69
C SER A 62 12.65 12.53 2.61
N ALA A 63 13.09 13.77 2.81
CA ALA A 63 12.38 14.76 3.60
C ALA A 63 11.06 15.20 2.94
N LEU A 64 11.03 15.37 1.62
CA LEU A 64 9.79 15.67 0.87
C LEU A 64 8.79 14.53 0.98
N VAL A 65 9.25 13.28 0.81
CA VAL A 65 8.41 12.09 1.00
C VAL A 65 7.89 12.05 2.44
N ALA A 66 8.76 12.19 3.43
CA ALA A 66 8.36 12.20 4.84
C ALA A 66 7.33 13.29 5.17
N LEU A 67 7.52 14.50 4.63
CA LEU A 67 6.58 15.62 4.81
C LEU A 67 5.22 15.30 4.18
N SER A 68 5.22 14.74 2.96
CA SER A 68 3.99 14.32 2.29
C SER A 68 3.26 13.22 3.09
N SER A 69 3.99 12.22 3.58
CA SER A 69 3.44 11.12 4.38
C SER A 69 2.87 11.62 5.70
N PHE A 70 3.56 12.56 6.36
CA PHE A 70 3.10 13.16 7.61
C PHE A 70 1.75 13.87 7.43
N SER A 71 1.57 14.62 6.34
CA SER A 71 0.31 15.28 6.02
C SER A 71 -0.82 14.30 5.67
N THR A 72 -0.51 13.09 5.17
CA THR A 72 -1.53 12.09 4.80
C THR A 72 -1.91 11.13 5.92
N ILE A 73 -1.02 10.87 6.89
CA ILE A 73 -1.28 9.92 7.98
C ILE A 73 -2.41 10.43 8.90
N SER A 74 -2.41 11.73 9.21
CA SER A 74 -3.42 12.33 10.09
C SER A 74 -4.88 12.11 9.60
N PRO A 75 -5.24 12.45 8.35
CA PRO A 75 -6.60 12.19 7.85
C PRO A 75 -6.91 10.69 7.74
N LEU A 76 -5.94 9.82 7.44
CA LEU A 76 -6.18 8.36 7.38
C LEU A 76 -6.54 7.78 8.76
N VAL A 77 -5.81 8.17 9.81
CA VAL A 77 -6.11 7.73 11.18
C VAL A 77 -7.46 8.25 11.64
N PHE A 78 -7.83 9.46 11.22
CA PHE A 78 -9.14 10.03 11.50
C PHE A 78 -10.27 9.20 10.89
N VAL A 79 -10.19 8.89 9.58
CA VAL A 79 -11.21 8.10 8.87
C VAL A 79 -11.32 6.67 9.42
N LEU A 80 -10.19 6.02 9.73
CA LEU A 80 -10.20 4.68 10.33
C LEU A 80 -10.86 4.67 11.71
N ALA A 81 -10.58 5.68 12.54
CA ALA A 81 -11.22 5.79 13.84
C ALA A 81 -12.75 6.00 13.70
N GLU A 82 -13.20 6.86 12.78
CA GLU A 82 -14.63 7.05 12.51
C GLU A 82 -15.30 5.76 12.03
N LEU A 83 -14.69 5.03 11.09
CA LEU A 83 -15.25 3.76 10.60
C LEU A 83 -15.41 2.72 11.71
N ILE A 84 -14.47 2.63 12.64
CA ILE A 84 -14.56 1.71 13.78
C ILE A 84 -15.70 2.13 14.73
N ILE A 85 -15.85 3.43 14.98
CA ILE A 85 -16.94 3.97 15.80
C ILE A 85 -18.30 3.67 15.15
N ASP A 86 -18.43 3.91 13.84
CA ASP A 86 -19.65 3.64 13.09
C ASP A 86 -20.02 2.15 13.10
N MET A 87 -19.02 1.26 12.97
CA MET A 87 -19.24 -0.19 13.10
C MET A 87 -19.66 -0.60 14.53
N ALA A 88 -19.12 0.05 15.56
CA ALA A 88 -19.40 -0.28 16.95
C ALA A 88 -20.74 0.27 17.46
N GLN A 89 -21.17 1.44 16.98
CA GLN A 89 -22.39 2.13 17.44
C GLN A 89 -23.62 1.83 16.59
N GLY A 90 -23.45 1.24 15.40
CA GLY A 90 -24.53 0.98 14.45
C GLY A 90 -25.22 2.27 13.99
N THR A 91 -26.49 2.19 13.58
CA THR A 91 -27.29 3.34 13.11
C THR A 91 -27.60 4.39 14.19
N THR A 92 -27.12 4.20 15.42
CA THR A 92 -27.38 5.08 16.55
C THR A 92 -26.39 6.25 16.49
N LYS A 93 -26.80 7.36 15.87
CA LYS A 93 -26.01 8.60 15.69
C LYS A 93 -25.73 9.37 16.98
N ALA A 94 -25.31 8.70 18.05
CA ALA A 94 -24.80 9.38 19.22
C ALA A 94 -23.33 9.72 18.96
N ARG A 95 -23.06 10.97 18.53
CA ARG A 95 -21.70 11.48 18.30
C ARG A 95 -20.81 11.07 19.48
N ALA A 96 -19.83 10.20 19.23
CA ALA A 96 -18.94 9.72 20.28
C ALA A 96 -18.27 10.92 20.97
N SER A 97 -18.11 10.85 22.30
CA SER A 97 -17.42 11.91 23.04
C SER A 97 -16.01 12.10 22.47
N ALA A 98 -15.53 13.34 22.39
CA ALA A 98 -14.20 13.68 21.88
C ALA A 98 -13.06 12.91 22.59
N ILE A 99 -13.32 12.42 23.80
CA ILE A 99 -12.39 11.55 24.56
C ILE A 99 -12.32 10.15 23.92
N VAL A 100 -13.46 9.58 23.53
CA VAL A 100 -13.54 8.26 22.88
C VAL A 100 -12.83 8.31 21.52
N GLU A 101 -13.04 9.37 20.74
CA GLU A 101 -12.32 9.55 19.47
C GLU A 101 -10.80 9.61 19.66
N ARG A 102 -10.32 10.34 20.66
CA ARG A 102 -8.87 10.42 20.97
C ARG A 102 -8.33 9.09 21.46
N CYS A 103 -9.04 8.41 22.35
CA CYS A 103 -8.67 7.10 22.86
C CYS A 103 -8.64 6.02 21.76
N LEU A 104 -9.38 6.20 20.67
CA LEU A 104 -9.37 5.26 19.53
C LEU A 104 -8.28 5.60 18.49
N ARG A 105 -7.96 6.89 18.29
CA ARG A 105 -6.89 7.30 17.37
C ARG A 105 -5.50 6.88 17.86
N THR A 106 -5.26 6.92 19.17
CA THR A 106 -3.97 6.53 19.77
C THR A 106 -3.58 5.06 19.48
N PRO A 107 -4.45 4.05 19.69
CA PRO A 107 -4.12 2.67 19.36
C PRO A 107 -4.03 2.43 17.87
N VAL A 108 -4.84 3.10 17.03
CA VAL A 108 -4.71 2.98 15.56
C VAL A 108 -3.34 3.46 15.10
N LEU A 109 -2.88 4.62 15.59
CA LEU A 109 -1.54 5.13 15.30
C LEU A 109 -0.45 4.22 15.90
N GLY A 110 -0.66 3.73 17.12
CA GLY A 110 0.26 2.84 17.82
C GLY A 110 0.47 1.51 17.08
N VAL A 111 -0.61 0.90 16.56
CA VAL A 111 -0.55 -0.31 15.75
C VAL A 111 0.17 -0.02 14.43
N ALA A 112 -0.16 1.08 13.75
CA ALA A 112 0.52 1.46 12.51
C ALA A 112 2.03 1.65 12.73
N TYR A 113 2.42 2.30 13.83
CA TYR A 113 3.82 2.45 14.22
C TYR A 113 4.48 1.11 14.53
N ALA A 114 3.84 0.25 15.34
CA ALA A 114 4.38 -1.07 15.68
C ALA A 114 4.58 -1.95 14.44
N VAL A 115 3.62 -1.94 13.50
CA VAL A 115 3.74 -2.63 12.22
C VAL A 115 4.89 -2.06 11.41
N SER A 116 5.06 -0.73 11.38
CA SER A 116 6.15 -0.08 10.64
C SER A 116 7.53 -0.44 11.18
N VAL A 117 7.68 -0.54 12.51
CA VAL A 117 8.95 -0.95 13.15
C VAL A 117 9.25 -2.42 12.87
N VAL A 118 8.26 -3.30 12.98
CA VAL A 118 8.45 -4.75 12.77
C VAL A 118 8.63 -5.11 11.29
N ALA A 119 8.03 -4.33 10.39
CA ALA A 119 8.02 -4.59 8.95
C ALA A 119 9.05 -3.77 8.16
N TYR A 120 9.94 -3.03 8.82
CA TYR A 120 10.88 -2.13 8.15
C TYR A 120 11.68 -2.83 7.04
N ASP A 121 12.19 -4.03 7.31
CA ASP A 121 13.00 -4.83 6.37
C ASP A 121 12.16 -5.58 5.30
N VAL A 122 10.83 -5.63 5.48
CA VAL A 122 9.90 -6.39 4.64
C VAL A 122 8.76 -5.52 4.11
N LEU A 123 8.98 -4.20 4.08
CA LEU A 123 7.94 -3.22 3.76
C LEU A 123 7.28 -3.49 2.41
N GLY A 124 8.08 -3.89 1.41
CA GLY A 124 7.56 -4.24 0.08
C GLY A 124 6.63 -5.46 0.08
N TYR A 125 6.88 -6.46 0.93
CA TYR A 125 5.99 -7.62 1.05
C TYR A 125 4.70 -7.25 1.79
N VAL A 126 4.79 -6.41 2.82
CA VAL A 126 3.60 -5.93 3.54
C VAL A 126 2.74 -5.03 2.65
N GLU A 127 3.36 -4.15 1.87
CA GLU A 127 2.66 -3.32 0.90
C GLU A 127 1.96 -4.17 -0.18
N SER A 128 2.67 -5.16 -0.74
CA SER A 128 2.08 -6.07 -1.74
C SER A 128 0.92 -6.89 -1.17
N LEU A 129 1.08 -7.42 0.04
CA LEU A 129 0.05 -8.20 0.72
C LEU A 129 -1.18 -7.34 1.07
N VAL A 130 -0.98 -6.24 1.80
CA VAL A 130 -2.08 -5.38 2.27
C VAL A 130 -2.74 -4.68 1.09
N GLY A 131 -1.95 -4.06 0.21
CA GLY A 131 -2.46 -3.34 -0.96
C GLY A 131 -3.09 -4.28 -1.97
N GLY A 132 -2.44 -5.41 -2.29
CA GLY A 132 -2.92 -6.39 -3.24
C GLY A 132 -4.21 -7.07 -2.78
N VAL A 133 -4.24 -7.60 -1.55
CA VAL A 133 -5.44 -8.26 -1.02
C VAL A 133 -6.58 -7.26 -0.81
N ALA A 134 -6.32 -6.08 -0.24
CA ALA A 134 -7.36 -5.07 -0.05
C ALA A 134 -7.92 -4.57 -1.39
N SER A 135 -7.07 -4.38 -2.41
CA SER A 135 -7.48 -3.98 -3.75
C SER A 135 -8.33 -5.06 -4.42
N MET A 136 -7.91 -6.33 -4.39
CA MET A 136 -8.69 -7.43 -4.96
C MET A 136 -10.06 -7.57 -4.29
N CYS A 137 -10.11 -7.45 -2.97
CA CYS A 137 -11.36 -7.48 -2.21
C CYS A 137 -12.29 -6.32 -2.56
N SER A 138 -11.80 -5.08 -2.49
CA SER A 138 -12.61 -3.87 -2.67
C SER A 138 -12.98 -3.55 -4.12
N SER A 139 -12.09 -3.84 -5.07
CA SER A 139 -12.23 -3.42 -6.47
C SER A 139 -12.81 -4.48 -7.39
N LEU A 140 -12.71 -5.77 -7.03
CA LEU A 140 -13.07 -6.86 -7.93
C LEU A 140 -14.03 -7.86 -7.28
N LEU A 141 -13.72 -8.36 -6.09
CA LEU A 141 -14.57 -9.35 -5.41
C LEU A 141 -15.88 -8.73 -4.92
N LEU A 142 -15.83 -7.65 -4.14
CA LEU A 142 -17.02 -7.04 -3.54
C LEU A 142 -18.02 -6.51 -4.58
N PRO A 143 -17.61 -5.69 -5.58
CA PRO A 143 -18.52 -5.27 -6.64
C PRO A 143 -18.96 -6.43 -7.56
N GLY A 144 -18.08 -7.40 -7.83
CA GLY A 144 -18.40 -8.56 -8.67
C GLY A 144 -19.45 -9.48 -8.02
N VAL A 145 -19.28 -9.78 -6.73
CA VAL A 145 -20.24 -10.57 -5.94
C VAL A 145 -21.55 -9.81 -5.77
N PHE A 146 -21.49 -8.50 -5.48
CA PHE A 146 -22.70 -7.69 -5.34
C PHE A 146 -23.51 -7.65 -6.65
N TYR A 147 -22.83 -7.43 -7.78
CA TYR A 147 -23.46 -7.44 -9.10
C TYR A 147 -24.08 -8.81 -9.43
N TYR A 148 -23.35 -9.89 -9.13
CA TYR A 148 -23.83 -11.26 -9.30
C TYR A 148 -25.10 -11.52 -8.47
N VAL A 149 -25.10 -11.15 -7.19
CA VAL A 149 -26.25 -11.36 -6.29
C VAL A 149 -27.46 -10.55 -6.73
N LEU A 150 -27.27 -9.29 -7.11
CA LEU A 150 -28.36 -8.36 -7.43
C LEU A 150 -29.09 -8.74 -8.73
N HIS A 151 -28.36 -9.14 -9.78
CA HIS A 151 -28.94 -9.41 -11.10
C HIS A 151 -28.92 -10.90 -11.48
N ARG A 152 -28.72 -11.83 -10.52
CA ARG A 152 -28.67 -13.28 -10.79
C ARG A 152 -29.88 -13.84 -11.54
N ASN A 153 -31.04 -13.19 -11.40
CA ASN A 153 -32.31 -13.59 -11.99
C ASN A 153 -32.57 -12.93 -13.36
N GLU A 154 -31.86 -11.84 -13.68
CA GLU A 154 -32.05 -11.05 -14.91
C GLU A 154 -30.94 -11.27 -15.94
N MET A 155 -29.80 -11.84 -15.52
CA MET A 155 -28.68 -12.12 -16.41
C MET A 155 -28.89 -13.39 -17.26
N GLY A 156 -28.56 -13.29 -18.54
CA GLY A 156 -28.38 -14.46 -19.39
C GLY A 156 -27.24 -15.36 -18.91
N LEU A 157 -27.34 -16.66 -19.19
CA LEU A 157 -26.38 -17.68 -18.71
C LEU A 157 -24.91 -17.33 -18.98
N ARG A 158 -24.61 -16.73 -20.15
CA ARG A 158 -23.25 -16.35 -20.58
C ARG A 158 -22.65 -15.21 -19.74
N GLN A 159 -23.45 -14.21 -19.40
CA GLN A 159 -22.99 -13.08 -18.56
C GLN A 159 -22.76 -13.56 -17.13
N ARG A 160 -23.64 -14.43 -16.63
CA ARG A 160 -23.51 -15.05 -15.31
C ARG A 160 -22.23 -15.88 -15.18
N THR A 161 -21.88 -16.67 -16.21
CA THR A 161 -20.62 -17.43 -16.22
C THR A 161 -19.39 -16.54 -16.28
N LEU A 162 -19.43 -15.43 -17.04
CA LEU A 162 -18.31 -14.49 -17.13
C LEU A 162 -18.05 -13.78 -15.80
N VAL A 163 -19.10 -13.30 -15.14
CA VAL A 163 -18.97 -12.64 -13.83
C VAL A 163 -18.47 -13.63 -12.77
N ALA A 164 -19.01 -14.86 -12.76
CA ALA A 164 -18.54 -15.90 -11.85
C ALA A 164 -17.07 -16.26 -12.08
N ALA A 165 -16.64 -16.43 -13.34
CA ALA A 165 -15.25 -16.68 -13.68
C ALA A 165 -14.34 -15.53 -13.24
N LEU A 166 -14.76 -14.29 -13.43
CA LEU A 166 -13.99 -13.10 -13.04
C LEU A 166 -13.82 -13.01 -11.52
N VAL A 167 -14.86 -13.32 -10.74
CA VAL A 167 -14.79 -13.42 -9.27
C VAL A 167 -13.87 -14.56 -8.85
N CYS A 168 -13.95 -15.74 -9.48
CA CYS A 168 -13.07 -16.87 -9.18
C CYS A 168 -11.60 -16.56 -9.46
N VAL A 169 -11.29 -15.91 -10.59
CA VAL A 169 -9.93 -15.47 -10.93
C VAL A 169 -9.44 -14.44 -9.92
N GLY A 170 -10.28 -13.48 -9.54
CA GLY A 170 -9.99 -12.52 -8.48
C GLY A 170 -9.61 -13.16 -7.15
N ALA A 171 -10.40 -14.15 -6.73
CA ALA A 171 -10.17 -14.89 -5.49
C ALA A 171 -8.87 -15.70 -5.57
N ALA A 172 -8.62 -16.37 -6.70
CA ALA A 172 -7.38 -17.11 -6.93
C ALA A 172 -6.15 -16.19 -6.88
N CYS A 173 -6.21 -15.02 -7.49
CA CYS A 173 -5.14 -14.02 -7.43
C CYS A 173 -4.91 -13.51 -6.01
N ALA A 174 -5.97 -13.23 -5.25
CA ALA A 174 -5.84 -12.79 -3.85
C ALA A 174 -5.18 -13.87 -2.98
N VAL A 175 -5.56 -15.14 -3.17
CA VAL A 175 -4.93 -16.28 -2.47
C VAL A 175 -3.47 -16.44 -2.90
N PHE A 176 -3.17 -16.31 -4.19
CA PHE A 176 -1.81 -16.43 -4.72
C PHE A 176 -0.86 -15.37 -4.13
N ILE A 177 -1.29 -14.10 -4.11
CA ILE A 177 -0.54 -13.01 -3.46
C ILE A 177 -0.33 -13.35 -1.98
N GLY A 178 -1.41 -13.72 -1.28
CA GLY A 178 -1.35 -14.10 0.13
C GLY A 178 -0.35 -15.21 0.43
N VAL A 179 -0.38 -16.30 -0.34
CA VAL A 179 0.50 -17.46 -0.14
C VAL A 179 1.96 -17.09 -0.39
N ILE A 180 2.27 -16.40 -1.51
CA ILE A 180 3.65 -16.05 -1.85
C ILE A 180 4.25 -15.09 -0.84
N ASP A 181 3.53 -14.04 -0.48
CA ASP A 181 4.06 -13.03 0.42
C ASP A 181 4.20 -13.56 1.85
N VAL A 182 3.27 -14.40 2.31
CA VAL A 182 3.37 -15.08 3.61
C VAL A 182 4.53 -16.08 3.61
N GLU A 183 4.73 -16.84 2.53
CA GLU A 183 5.84 -17.78 2.44
C GLU A 183 7.19 -17.06 2.43
N LYS A 184 7.30 -15.95 1.69
CA LYS A 184 8.50 -15.10 1.70
C LYS A 184 8.76 -14.49 3.08
N LEU A 185 7.74 -13.93 3.73
CA LEU A 185 7.83 -13.42 5.11
C LEU A 185 8.30 -14.49 6.10
N ARG A 186 7.84 -15.73 5.93
CA ARG A 186 8.25 -16.87 6.77
C ARG A 186 9.71 -17.23 6.56
N ARG A 187 10.21 -17.19 5.32
CA ARG A 187 11.63 -17.48 5.00
C ARG A 187 12.57 -16.40 5.54
N THR A 188 12.18 -15.13 5.48
CA THR A 188 12.99 -14.02 6.01
C THR A 188 13.11 -14.05 7.54
N LYS A 189 12.11 -14.61 8.26
CA LYS A 189 12.13 -14.77 9.73
C LYS A 189 12.76 -16.09 10.21
N ALA A 190 13.18 -17.00 9.33
CA ALA A 190 13.82 -18.25 9.73
C ALA A 190 15.24 -17.97 10.28
N PRO A 191 15.62 -18.54 11.44
CA PRO A 191 16.95 -18.34 12.01
C PRO A 191 18.00 -18.98 11.08
N GLY A 192 18.76 -18.14 10.37
CA GLY A 192 19.81 -18.58 9.44
C GLY A 192 19.70 -18.03 8.01
N TYR A 193 18.72 -17.17 7.69
CA TYR A 193 18.65 -16.55 6.37
C TYR A 193 19.67 -15.42 6.24
N LEU A 194 20.84 -15.74 5.68
CA LEU A 194 21.75 -14.73 5.13
C LEU A 194 21.10 -14.15 3.86
N PRO A 195 20.93 -12.82 3.73
CA PRO A 195 20.46 -12.23 2.50
C PRO A 195 21.43 -12.58 1.37
N PRO A 196 20.95 -12.87 0.15
CA PRO A 196 21.84 -13.03 -1.00
C PRO A 196 22.57 -11.71 -1.23
N SER A 197 23.90 -11.79 -1.21
CA SER A 197 24.86 -10.73 -1.54
C SER A 197 24.76 -10.31 -2.99
#